data_AF-A0A2V6IFS7-F1
#
_entry.id   AF-A0A2V6IFS7-F1
#
_cell.length_a   1.000
_cell.length_b   1.000
_cell.length_c   1.000
_cell.angle_alpha   90.00
_cell.angle_beta   90.00
_cell.angle_gamma   90.00
#
_symmetry.space_group_name_H-M   'P 1'
#
loop_
_entity.id
_entity.type
_entity.pdbx_description
1 polymer ?
#
loop_
_entity_poly.entity_id
_entity_poly.type
_entity_poly.pdbx_seq_one_letter_code
_entity_poly.pdbx_strand_id
1 'polypeptide(L)'
;MNGVNRWKIAFLVLATFVAGAVTGAFFVMGSAKDEMRRNRDPRRWFSNTPDRWRSEMKLTPGQEQKIRPILQQIDDELTNLRALDLRETEGILSRGEDRINAILTPEQRPRLHQTFDARLVGRERSGKAAVTQRQSFCFCKVIGPAFHHSV
;
A
#
# COMPACT_ATOMS: atom_id res chain seq x y z
N MET A 1 -36.67 21.23 40.11
CA MET A 1 -35.84 21.34 38.89
C MET A 1 -36.68 20.93 37.69
N ASN A 2 -37.00 21.88 36.81
CA ASN A 2 -38.04 21.74 35.79
C ASN A 2 -37.62 20.73 34.71
N GLY A 3 -38.53 19.84 34.29
CA GLY A 3 -38.25 18.81 33.27
C GLY A 3 -37.72 19.36 31.94
N VAL A 4 -38.09 20.60 31.61
CA VAL A 4 -37.59 21.35 30.45
C VAL A 4 -36.07 21.59 30.51
N ASN A 5 -35.50 21.81 31.69
CA ASN A 5 -34.05 22.00 31.85
C ASN A 5 -33.29 20.68 31.76
N ARG A 6 -33.90 19.56 32.18
CA ARG A 6 -33.28 18.22 32.07
C ARG A 6 -33.12 17.78 30.61
N TRP A 7 -34.11 18.05 29.76
CA TRP A 7 -34.03 17.71 28.34
C TRP A 7 -32.96 18.54 27.61
N LYS A 8 -32.83 19.83 27.94
CA LYS A 8 -31.75 20.67 27.40
C LYS A 8 -30.36 20.16 27.78
N ILE A 9 -30.18 19.72 29.03
CA ILE A 9 -28.92 19.13 29.49
C ILE A 9 -28.64 17.80 28.75
N ALA A 10 -29.65 16.95 28.58
CA ALA A 10 -29.50 15.70 27.83
C ALA A 10 -29.08 15.95 26.37
N PHE A 11 -29.64 16.97 25.72
CA PHE A 11 -29.24 17.38 24.37
C PHE A 11 -27.80 17.88 24.29
N LEU A 12 -27.35 18.66 25.26
CA LEU A 12 -25.96 19.14 25.31
C LEU A 12 -24.96 17.97 25.45
N VAL A 13 -25.25 17.00 26.31
CA VAL A 13 -24.41 15.81 26.49
C VAL A 13 -24.39 14.95 25.23
N LEU A 14 -25.55 14.77 24.58
CA LEU A 14 -25.61 14.02 23.32
C LEU A 14 -24.82 14.72 22.22
N ALA A 15 -24.92 16.06 22.12
CA ALA A 15 -24.22 16.84 21.12
C ALA A 15 -22.69 16.76 21.27
N THR A 16 -22.16 16.83 22.50
CA THR A 16 -20.72 16.68 22.73
C THR A 16 -20.23 15.27 22.42
N PHE A 17 -21.03 14.23 22.73
CA PHE A 17 -20.71 12.85 22.38
C PHE A 17 -20.65 12.64 20.87
N VAL A 18 -21.63 13.17 20.13
CA VAL A 18 -21.65 13.09 18.65
C VAL A 18 -20.46 13.84 18.05
N ALA A 19 -20.15 15.04 18.55
CA ALA A 19 -18.98 15.80 18.09
C ALA A 19 -17.66 15.03 18.35
N GLY A 20 -17.53 14.40 19.52
CA GLY A 20 -16.39 13.55 19.85
C GLY A 20 -16.30 12.30 18.97
N ALA A 21 -17.43 11.63 18.72
CA ALA A 21 -17.48 10.44 17.87
C ALA A 21 -17.13 10.75 16.41
N VAL A 22 -17.63 11.87 15.86
CA VAL A 22 -17.28 12.32 14.51
C VAL A 22 -15.80 12.66 14.41
N THR A 23 -15.26 13.38 15.41
CA THR A 23 -13.83 13.74 15.44
C THR A 23 -12.95 12.50 15.53
N GLY A 24 -13.28 11.55 16.41
CA GLY A 24 -12.56 10.29 16.54
C GLY A 24 -12.64 9.43 15.28
N ALA A 25 -13.83 9.31 14.68
CA ALA A 25 -14.01 8.56 13.44
C ALA A 25 -13.21 9.17 12.27
N PHE A 26 -13.13 10.50 12.17
CA PHE A 26 -12.36 11.18 11.14
C PHE A 26 -10.86 10.91 11.28
N PHE A 27 -10.33 10.96 12.51
CA PHE A 27 -8.93 10.63 12.81
C PHE A 27 -8.60 9.16 12.55
N VAL A 28 -9.46 8.23 13.01
CA VAL A 28 -9.22 6.79 12.84
C VAL A 28 -9.38 6.38 11.37
N MET A 29 -10.36 6.91 10.64
CA MET A 29 -10.59 6.50 9.25
C MET A 29 -9.50 7.01 8.29
N GLY A 30 -8.88 8.16 8.58
CA GLY A 30 -7.71 8.66 7.85
C GLY A 30 -6.49 7.77 8.07
N SER A 31 -6.14 7.50 9.33
CA SER A 31 -4.93 6.74 9.68
C SER A 31 -5.07 5.23 9.46
N ALA A 32 -6.25 4.64 9.72
CA ALA A 32 -6.45 3.20 9.56
C ALA A 32 -6.39 2.76 8.10
N LYS A 33 -6.80 3.61 7.15
CA LYS A 33 -6.67 3.31 5.72
C LYS A 33 -5.21 3.31 5.27
N ASP A 34 -4.40 4.25 5.75
CA ASP A 34 -2.99 4.31 5.39
C ASP A 34 -2.17 3.21 6.07
N GLU A 35 -2.44 2.89 7.34
CA GLU A 35 -1.74 1.80 8.03
C GLU A 35 -2.13 0.44 7.46
N MET A 36 -3.42 0.19 7.20
CA MET A 36 -3.86 -1.04 6.53
C MET A 36 -3.34 -1.17 5.10
N ARG A 37 -3.15 -0.07 4.36
CA ARG A 37 -2.53 -0.11 3.03
C ARG A 37 -1.02 -0.32 3.10
N ARG A 38 -0.34 0.30 4.08
CA ARG A 38 1.10 0.11 4.33
C ARG A 38 1.44 -1.31 4.77
N ASN A 39 0.63 -1.89 5.64
CA ASN A 39 0.88 -3.24 6.18
C ASN A 39 0.46 -4.36 5.21
N ARG A 40 -0.38 -4.02 4.21
CA ARG A 40 -0.83 -4.92 3.15
C ARG A 40 -0.08 -4.72 1.85
N ASP A 41 1.01 -3.94 1.85
CA ASP A 41 1.98 -3.93 0.77
C ASP A 41 3.07 -4.98 1.07
N PRO A 42 2.91 -6.22 0.58
CA PRO A 42 3.89 -7.27 0.79
C PRO A 42 5.24 -7.00 0.11
N ARG A 43 5.41 -5.86 -0.58
CA ARG A 43 6.72 -5.38 -1.07
C ARG A 43 7.62 -4.92 0.07
N ARG A 44 7.08 -4.29 1.11
CA ARG A 44 7.88 -3.84 2.26
C ARG A 44 8.24 -4.94 3.23
N TRP A 45 7.47 -6.02 3.25
CA TRP A 45 7.77 -7.15 4.13
C TRP A 45 9.15 -7.72 3.81
N PHE A 46 9.45 -7.93 2.52
CA PHE A 46 10.70 -8.54 2.05
C PHE A 46 11.87 -7.56 1.84
N SER A 47 11.59 -6.32 1.42
CA SER A 47 12.63 -5.32 1.17
C SER A 47 13.34 -4.82 2.44
N ASN A 48 12.63 -4.77 3.58
CA ASN A 48 13.16 -4.28 4.86
C ASN A 48 13.40 -5.43 5.88
N THR A 49 13.09 -6.67 5.51
CA THR A 49 13.26 -7.85 6.35
C THR A 49 14.68 -8.11 6.80
N PRO A 50 15.73 -8.00 5.95
CA PRO A 50 17.04 -8.48 6.33
C PRO A 50 17.56 -7.77 7.59
N ASP A 51 17.39 -6.44 7.63
CA ASP A 51 17.82 -5.61 8.74
C ASP A 51 16.90 -5.79 9.96
N ARG A 52 15.58 -5.92 9.74
CA ARG A 52 14.62 -6.24 10.82
C ARG A 52 14.92 -7.59 11.45
N TRP A 53 15.12 -8.64 10.66
CA TRP A 53 15.43 -9.99 11.12
C TRP A 53 16.80 -10.08 11.79
N ARG A 54 17.78 -9.30 11.35
CA ARG A 54 19.05 -9.16 12.06
C ARG A 54 18.84 -8.63 13.47
N SER A 55 17.99 -7.61 13.63
CA SER A 55 17.68 -7.00 14.93
C SER A 55 16.79 -7.87 15.83
N GLU A 56 15.81 -8.57 15.25
CA GLU A 56 14.83 -9.37 15.98
C GLU A 56 15.35 -10.77 16.33
N MET A 57 16.14 -11.41 15.45
CA MET A 57 16.62 -12.79 15.63
C MET A 57 18.07 -12.89 16.12
N LYS A 58 18.78 -11.76 16.31
CA LYS A 58 20.19 -11.71 16.77
C LYS A 58 21.09 -12.67 15.98
N LEU A 59 20.95 -12.68 14.66
CA LEU A 59 21.67 -13.58 13.77
C LEU A 59 23.18 -13.36 13.87
N THR A 60 23.96 -14.45 13.91
CA THR A 60 25.41 -14.35 13.81
C THR A 60 25.83 -13.93 12.39
N PRO A 61 26.99 -13.27 12.21
CA PRO A 61 27.43 -12.77 10.90
C PRO A 61 27.53 -13.87 9.83
N GLY A 62 27.90 -15.09 10.23
CA GLY A 62 27.98 -16.25 9.33
C GLY A 62 26.62 -16.81 8.91
N GLN A 63 25.58 -16.69 9.75
CA GLN A 63 24.21 -17.06 9.39
C GLN A 63 23.58 -16.02 8.48
N GLU A 64 23.84 -14.74 8.71
CA GLU A 64 23.35 -13.65 7.88
C GLU A 64 23.83 -13.78 6.42
N GLN A 65 25.11 -14.10 6.20
CA GLN A 65 25.63 -14.32 4.84
C GLN A 65 24.91 -15.43 4.08
N LYS A 66 24.39 -16.45 4.79
CA LYS A 66 23.66 -17.57 4.18
C LYS A 66 22.18 -17.26 3.96
N ILE A 67 21.56 -16.53 4.88
CA ILE A 67 20.11 -16.22 4.84
C ILE A 67 19.81 -15.09 3.86
N ARG A 68 20.68 -14.09 3.75
CA ARG A 68 20.50 -12.93 2.86
C ARG A 68 20.20 -13.31 1.40
N PRO A 69 20.97 -14.19 0.72
CA PRO A 69 20.66 -14.57 -0.65
C PRO A 69 19.33 -15.33 -0.77
N ILE A 70 18.95 -16.14 0.22
CA ILE A 70 17.66 -16.86 0.23
C ILE A 70 16.49 -15.86 0.27
N LEU A 71 16.58 -14.84 1.13
CA LEU A 71 15.57 -13.80 1.22
C LEU A 71 15.48 -12.95 -0.05
N GLN A 72 16.63 -12.65 -0.68
CA GLN A 72 16.66 -11.94 -1.96
C GLN A 72 16.01 -12.76 -3.08
N GLN A 73 16.27 -14.06 -3.12
CA GLN A 73 15.65 -14.95 -4.11
C GLN A 73 14.13 -15.02 -3.93
N ILE A 74 13.64 -15.13 -2.69
CA ILE A 74 12.20 -15.13 -2.39
C ILE A 74 11.56 -13.80 -2.84
N ASP A 75 12.20 -12.66 -2.57
CA ASP A 75 11.71 -11.35 -3.00
C ASP A 75 11.63 -11.24 -4.54
N ASP A 76 12.64 -11.78 -5.23
CA ASP A 76 12.72 -11.77 -6.69
C ASP A 76 11.64 -12.67 -7.32
N GLU A 77 11.44 -13.88 -6.81
CA GLU A 77 10.39 -14.80 -7.25
C GLU A 77 8.99 -14.21 -7.05
N LEU A 78 8.72 -13.64 -5.87
CA LEU A 78 7.45 -12.97 -5.58
C LEU A 78 7.23 -11.74 -6.46
N THR A 79 8.29 -11.00 -6.77
CA THR A 79 8.22 -9.83 -7.66
C THR A 79 7.89 -10.25 -9.09
N ASN A 80 8.52 -11.31 -9.59
CA ASN A 80 8.25 -11.85 -10.92
C ASN A 80 6.82 -12.39 -11.04
N LEU A 81 6.34 -13.15 -10.05
CA LEU A 81 4.96 -13.63 -10.03
C LEU A 81 3.96 -12.48 -10.06
N ARG A 82 4.19 -11.41 -9.28
CA ARG A 82 3.32 -10.22 -9.32
C ARG A 82 3.35 -9.51 -10.67
N ALA A 83 4.52 -9.42 -11.32
CA ALA A 83 4.62 -8.80 -12.63
C ALA A 83 3.82 -9.59 -13.69
N LEU A 84 3.83 -10.92 -13.60
CA LEU A 84 3.03 -11.79 -14.46
C LEU A 84 1.53 -11.63 -14.19
N ASP A 85 1.12 -11.70 -12.92
CA ASP A 85 -0.28 -11.56 -12.47
C ASP A 85 -0.88 -10.20 -12.86
N LEU A 86 -0.10 -9.12 -12.75
CA LEU A 86 -0.52 -7.79 -13.20
C LEU A 86 -0.83 -7.78 -14.70
N ARG A 87 0.06 -8.32 -15.54
CA ARG A 87 -0.14 -8.38 -17.00
C ARG A 87 -1.35 -9.24 -17.37
N GLU A 88 -1.51 -10.38 -16.71
CA GLU A 88 -2.65 -11.26 -16.95
C GLU A 88 -3.97 -10.58 -16.56
N THR A 89 -3.98 -9.92 -15.41
CA THR A 89 -5.15 -9.18 -14.93
C THR A 89 -5.50 -8.01 -15.85
N GLU A 90 -4.52 -7.27 -16.37
CA GLU A 90 -4.73 -6.21 -17.37
C GLU A 90 -5.39 -6.77 -18.62
N GLY A 91 -4.91 -7.91 -19.12
CA GLY A 91 -5.52 -8.59 -20.27
C GLY A 91 -6.95 -9.05 -20.01
N ILE A 92 -7.25 -9.57 -18.81
CA ILE A 92 -8.61 -9.97 -18.42
C ILE A 92 -9.54 -8.74 -18.36
N LEU A 93 -9.07 -7.64 -17.76
CA LEU A 93 -9.84 -6.42 -17.64
C LEU A 93 -10.14 -5.80 -19.00
N SER A 94 -9.15 -5.71 -19.89
CA SER A 94 -9.32 -5.21 -21.27
C SER A 94 -10.34 -6.04 -22.05
N ARG A 95 -10.23 -7.38 -22.04
CA ARG A 95 -11.22 -8.25 -22.69
C ARG A 95 -12.62 -8.12 -22.08
N GLY A 96 -12.70 -7.89 -20.76
CA GLY A 96 -13.96 -7.65 -20.07
C GLY A 96 -14.60 -6.33 -20.50
N GLU A 97 -13.80 -5.28 -20.59
CA GLU A 97 -14.22 -3.95 -21.05
C GLU A 97 -14.77 -4.01 -22.48
N ASP A 98 -14.08 -4.69 -23.41
CA ASP A 98 -14.55 -4.85 -24.80
C ASP A 98 -15.92 -5.54 -24.88
N ARG A 99 -16.11 -6.60 -24.09
CA ARG A 99 -17.38 -7.33 -24.03
C ARG A 99 -18.52 -6.48 -23.48
N ILE A 100 -18.23 -5.62 -22.50
CA ILE A 100 -19.23 -4.72 -21.90
C ILE A 100 -19.52 -3.55 -22.86
N ASN A 101 -18.50 -3.00 -23.51
CA ASN A 101 -18.63 -1.92 -24.49
C ASN A 101 -19.56 -2.28 -25.66
N ALA A 102 -19.59 -3.56 -26.06
CA ALA A 102 -20.50 -4.07 -27.09
C ALA A 102 -21.98 -4.02 -26.68
N ILE A 103 -22.29 -3.99 -25.37
CA ILE A 103 -23.65 -3.99 -24.83
C ILE A 103 -24.11 -2.57 -24.49
N LEU A 104 -23.19 -1.69 -24.10
CA LEU A 104 -23.50 -0.35 -23.61
C LEU A 104 -23.88 0.63 -24.73
N THR A 105 -24.74 1.57 -24.38
CA THR A 105 -25.07 2.72 -25.23
C THR A 105 -23.86 3.65 -25.38
N PRO A 106 -23.75 4.42 -26.48
CA PRO A 106 -22.61 5.31 -26.72
C PRO A 106 -22.34 6.29 -25.57
N GLU A 107 -23.38 6.73 -24.85
CA GLU A 107 -23.31 7.69 -23.76
C GLU A 107 -22.75 7.06 -22.46
N GLN A 108 -22.83 5.74 -22.32
CA GLN A 108 -22.36 5.00 -21.13
C GLN A 108 -20.90 4.55 -21.24
N ARG A 109 -20.38 4.39 -22.47
CA ARG A 109 -19.00 3.95 -22.75
C ARG A 109 -17.92 4.82 -22.11
N PRO A 110 -18.01 6.18 -22.12
CA PRO A 110 -16.99 7.02 -21.49
C PRO A 110 -16.86 6.76 -19.98
N ARG A 111 -17.98 6.46 -19.31
CA ARG A 111 -18.00 6.19 -17.86
C ARG A 111 -17.43 4.81 -17.54
N LEU A 112 -17.66 3.82 -18.41
CA LEU A 112 -17.02 2.52 -18.30
C LEU A 112 -15.50 2.66 -18.42
N HIS A 113 -15.04 3.35 -19.47
CA HIS A 113 -13.62 3.50 -19.75
C HIS A 113 -12.87 4.18 -18.59
N GLN A 114 -13.43 5.27 -18.05
CA GLN A 114 -12.89 5.92 -16.84
C GLN A 114 -12.80 4.98 -15.62
N THR A 115 -13.76 4.06 -15.47
CA THR A 115 -13.79 3.11 -14.35
C THR A 115 -12.69 2.05 -14.47
N PHE A 116 -12.40 1.58 -15.69
CA PHE A 116 -11.32 0.64 -15.95
C PHE A 116 -9.96 1.34 -15.89
N ASP A 117 -9.80 2.50 -16.52
CA ASP A 117 -8.59 3.31 -16.47
C ASP A 117 -8.17 3.67 -15.04
N ALA A 118 -9.11 4.08 -14.18
CA ALA A 118 -8.81 4.39 -12.78
C ALA A 118 -8.23 3.18 -12.02
N ARG A 119 -8.66 1.96 -12.37
CA ARG A 119 -8.14 0.72 -11.77
C ARG A 119 -6.77 0.34 -12.33
N LEU A 120 -6.54 0.57 -13.62
CA LEU A 120 -5.26 0.33 -14.27
C LEU A 120 -4.19 1.31 -13.78
N VAL A 121 -4.48 2.61 -13.77
CA VAL A 121 -3.55 3.66 -13.28
C VAL A 121 -3.23 3.47 -11.80
N GLY A 122 -4.21 3.09 -10.98
CA GLY A 122 -3.98 2.76 -9.57
C GLY A 122 -3.01 1.59 -9.38
N ARG A 123 -3.08 0.58 -10.26
CA ARG A 123 -2.17 -0.58 -10.27
C ARG A 123 -0.81 -0.27 -10.86
N GLU A 124 -0.73 0.53 -11.90
CA GLU A 124 0.53 0.90 -12.54
C GLU A 124 1.40 1.77 -11.62
N ARG A 125 0.78 2.71 -10.89
CA ARG A 125 1.47 3.49 -9.84
C ARG A 125 1.99 2.62 -8.71
N SER A 126 1.21 1.62 -8.29
CA SER A 126 1.69 0.61 -7.35
C SER A 126 2.87 -0.15 -7.98
N GLY A 127 2.73 -0.66 -9.19
CA GLY A 127 3.77 -1.39 -9.95
C GLY A 127 5.11 -0.65 -10.06
N LYS A 128 5.09 0.57 -10.61
CA LYS A 128 6.27 1.43 -10.82
C LYS A 128 6.98 1.81 -9.52
N ALA A 129 6.26 2.00 -8.42
CA ALA A 129 6.86 2.35 -7.13
C ALA A 129 7.87 1.31 -6.60
N ALA A 130 7.70 -0.01 -6.83
CA ALA A 130 8.75 -0.97 -6.45
C ALA A 130 9.90 -1.04 -7.44
N VAL A 131 9.64 -0.81 -8.74
CA VAL A 131 10.71 -0.86 -9.73
C VAL A 131 11.70 0.28 -9.47
N THR A 132 11.19 1.48 -9.18
CA THR A 132 12.01 2.65 -8.83
C THR A 132 12.75 2.46 -7.50
N GLN A 133 12.12 1.85 -6.49
CA GLN A 133 12.80 1.55 -5.22
C GLN A 133 13.98 0.58 -5.40
N ARG A 134 13.84 -0.43 -6.28
CA ARG A 134 14.92 -1.39 -6.59
C ARG A 134 16.13 -0.71 -7.26
N GLN A 135 15.90 0.29 -8.12
CA GLN A 135 16.99 1.01 -8.81
C GLN A 135 17.82 1.87 -7.85
N SER A 136 17.20 2.57 -6.89
CA SER A 136 17.92 3.32 -5.86
C SER A 136 18.71 2.40 -4.91
N PHE A 137 18.16 1.24 -4.53
CA PHE A 137 18.86 0.29 -3.65
C PHE A 137 20.05 -0.40 -4.32
N CYS A 138 19.97 -0.75 -5.61
CA CYS A 138 21.14 -1.23 -6.36
C CYS A 138 22.21 -0.12 -6.48
N PHE A 139 21.82 1.13 -6.72
CA PHE A 139 22.77 2.23 -6.87
C PHE A 139 23.51 2.54 -5.55
N CYS A 140 22.83 2.54 -4.41
CA CYS A 140 23.48 2.68 -3.09
C CYS A 140 24.30 1.45 -2.65
N LYS A 141 24.10 0.27 -3.26
CA LYS A 141 24.88 -0.95 -2.93
C LYS A 141 26.12 -1.11 -3.82
N VAL A 142 26.08 -0.60 -5.06
CA VAL A 142 27.21 -0.62 -6.01
C VAL A 142 28.23 0.49 -5.71
N ILE A 143 27.78 1.62 -5.15
CA ILE A 143 28.67 2.64 -4.59
C ILE A 143 28.86 2.29 -3.11
N GLY A 144 29.92 1.54 -2.80
CA GLY A 144 30.29 1.21 -1.42
C GLY A 144 30.50 2.46 -0.56
N PRO A 145 30.51 2.31 0.79
CA PRO A 145 30.79 3.41 1.70
C PRO A 145 32.28 3.76 1.63
N ALA A 146 32.67 4.49 0.61
CA ALA A 146 33.94 5.20 0.56
C ALA A 146 33.61 6.68 0.50
N PHE A 147 33.11 7.26 1.61
CA PHE A 147 33.30 8.67 1.95
C PHE A 147 32.76 8.91 3.37
N HIS A 148 33.58 8.60 4.36
CA HIS A 148 33.55 9.26 5.67
C HIS A 148 35.00 9.62 6.04
N HIS A 149 35.19 10.88 6.44
CA HIS A 149 36.41 11.55 6.94
C HIS A 149 37.52 11.92 5.94
N SER A 150 37.58 13.20 5.56
CA SER A 150 38.46 14.18 6.24
C SER A 150 38.39 15.57 5.59
N VAL A 151 38.43 16.58 6.48
CA VAL A 151 38.53 18.05 6.30
C VAL A 151 37.20 18.80 6.20
#